data_AF-A0A7V9P5B9-F1
#
_entry.id   AF-A0A7V9P5B9-F1
#
_cell.length_a   1.000
_cell.length_b   1.000
_cell.length_c   1.000
_cell.angle_alpha   90.00
_cell.angle_beta   90.00
_cell.angle_gamma   90.00
#
_symmetry.space_group_name_H-M   'P 1'
#
loop_
_entity.id
_entity.type
_entity.pdbx_description
1 polymer ?
#
loop_
_entity_poly.entity_id
_entity_poly.type
_entity_poly.pdbx_seq_one_letter_code
_entity_poly.pdbx_strand_id
1 'polypeptide(L)'
;MLAIILAQEESSGGSALIDVVPGLMIWTIVTFAIVFFILRKLAFGRIQGLIDERRDRIREALDEADKARAEARQLRELTKQERDEAIADRDRALEEARRQGQEQLRRSREQADSDLERRLEENQRAIEAENRRLREDIRRDVVELTLLASEKVTRKSLDAEDQKRLIDETIEEMDVKRIASDN
;
A
#
# COMPACT_ATOMS: atom_id res chain seq x y z
N MET A 1 -97.78 -6.52 -62.44
CA MET A 1 -97.50 -6.75 -61.01
C MET A 1 -96.49 -5.69 -60.52
N LEU A 2 -96.87 -4.41 -60.69
CA LEU A 2 -95.97 -3.25 -60.69
C LEU A 2 -96.55 -2.10 -59.83
N ALA A 3 -97.40 -2.42 -58.85
CA ALA A 3 -98.20 -1.43 -58.11
C ALA A 3 -98.07 -1.50 -56.58
N ILE A 4 -97.20 -2.34 -56.01
CA ILE A 4 -97.09 -2.50 -54.53
C ILE A 4 -95.73 -2.04 -53.97
N ILE A 5 -94.74 -1.71 -54.80
CA ILE A 5 -93.39 -1.31 -54.35
C ILE A 5 -93.17 0.22 -54.33
N LEU A 6 -94.17 1.04 -54.71
CA LEU A 6 -93.98 2.49 -54.89
C LEU A 6 -94.85 3.39 -54.00
N ALA A 7 -95.44 2.87 -52.91
CA ALA A 7 -96.38 3.62 -52.10
C ALA A 7 -95.93 3.95 -50.67
N GLN A 8 -94.68 3.69 -50.27
CA GLN A 8 -94.16 4.21 -49.00
C GLN A 8 -92.70 4.59 -49.09
N GLU A 9 -92.43 5.72 -49.71
CA GLU A 9 -91.42 6.65 -49.21
C GLU A 9 -91.98 8.08 -49.39
N GLU A 10 -91.63 8.95 -48.43
CA GLU A 10 -92.02 10.35 -48.28
C GLU A 10 -93.36 10.65 -47.57
N SER A 11 -93.34 10.55 -46.23
CA SER A 11 -93.88 11.65 -45.43
C SER A 11 -92.77 12.67 -45.21
N SER A 12 -92.87 13.75 -45.96
CA SER A 12 -92.06 14.96 -45.98
C SER A 12 -91.71 15.52 -44.60
N GLY A 13 -90.52 16.12 -44.55
CA GLY A 13 -89.98 16.83 -43.40
C GLY A 13 -90.92 17.90 -42.84
N GLY A 14 -90.93 17.97 -41.52
CA GLY A 14 -91.78 18.85 -40.74
C GLY A 14 -91.84 18.39 -39.29
N SER A 15 -90.67 18.25 -38.65
CA SER A 15 -90.53 18.07 -37.20
C SER A 15 -91.26 16.88 -36.55
N ALA A 16 -91.03 15.65 -37.03
CA ALA A 16 -91.35 14.45 -36.24
C ALA A 16 -90.49 14.31 -34.95
N LEU A 17 -89.47 15.17 -34.78
CA LEU A 17 -88.76 15.36 -33.51
C LEU A 17 -89.54 16.26 -32.51
N ILE A 18 -90.51 17.05 -32.99
CA ILE A 18 -91.31 18.00 -32.17
C ILE A 18 -92.82 17.64 -32.24
N ASP A 19 -93.24 16.61 -32.97
CA ASP A 19 -94.58 16.05 -32.79
C ASP A 19 -94.67 15.45 -31.38
N VAL A 20 -95.17 16.26 -30.45
CA VAL A 20 -95.16 15.96 -29.02
C VAL A 20 -96.22 14.89 -28.76
N VAL A 21 -95.83 13.62 -28.93
CA VAL A 21 -96.56 12.50 -28.36
C VAL A 21 -96.21 12.46 -26.86
N PRO A 22 -97.12 12.85 -25.94
CA PRO A 22 -96.78 13.00 -24.53
C PRO A 22 -96.22 11.71 -23.91
N GLY A 23 -96.65 10.55 -24.41
CA GLY A 23 -96.13 9.24 -23.99
C GLY A 23 -94.66 9.00 -24.34
N LEU A 24 -94.20 9.39 -25.54
CA LEU A 24 -92.79 9.22 -25.95
C LEU A 24 -91.86 10.17 -25.18
N MET A 25 -92.32 11.39 -24.90
CA MET A 25 -91.57 12.36 -24.12
C MET A 25 -91.35 11.91 -22.68
N ILE A 26 -92.39 11.35 -22.03
CA ILE A 26 -92.28 10.79 -20.67
C ILE A 26 -91.26 9.64 -20.66
N TRP A 27 -91.35 8.70 -21.61
CA TRP A 27 -90.43 7.56 -21.65
C TRP A 27 -88.98 7.97 -21.94
N THR A 28 -88.78 9.00 -22.77
CA THR A 28 -87.46 9.60 -23.03
C THR A 28 -86.86 10.23 -21.77
N ILE A 29 -87.65 10.95 -20.99
CA ILE A 29 -87.20 11.52 -19.70
C ILE A 29 -86.89 10.42 -18.69
N VAL A 30 -87.73 9.38 -18.59
CA VAL A 30 -87.52 8.24 -17.68
C VAL A 30 -86.23 7.49 -18.03
N THR A 31 -86.03 7.14 -19.30
CA THR A 31 -84.80 6.46 -19.76
C THR A 31 -83.56 7.34 -19.59
N PHE A 32 -83.65 8.63 -19.90
CA PHE A 32 -82.57 9.59 -19.63
C PHE A 32 -82.24 9.68 -18.14
N ALA A 33 -83.25 9.77 -17.27
CA ALA A 33 -83.06 9.84 -15.83
C ALA A 33 -82.42 8.56 -15.27
N ILE A 34 -82.84 7.38 -15.74
CA ILE A 34 -82.26 6.09 -15.36
C ILE A 34 -80.77 6.04 -15.76
N VAL A 35 -80.45 6.34 -17.02
CA VAL A 35 -79.08 6.35 -17.52
C VAL A 35 -78.22 7.39 -16.79
N PHE A 36 -78.75 8.59 -16.57
CA PHE A 36 -78.08 9.65 -15.82
C PHE A 36 -77.77 9.23 -14.39
N PHE A 37 -78.69 8.55 -13.71
CA PHE A 37 -78.47 8.10 -12.33
C PHE A 37 -77.40 7.00 -12.25
N ILE A 38 -77.38 6.09 -13.23
CA ILE A 38 -76.36 5.05 -13.36
C ILE A 38 -74.98 5.68 -13.64
N LEU A 39 -74.91 6.61 -14.59
CA LEU A 39 -73.68 7.35 -14.92
C LEU A 39 -73.19 8.17 -13.74
N ARG A 40 -74.06 8.88 -13.03
CA ARG A 40 -73.68 9.67 -11.85
C ARG A 40 -73.06 8.77 -10.77
N LYS A 41 -73.65 7.60 -10.50
CA LYS A 41 -73.13 6.70 -9.47
C LYS A 41 -71.78 6.09 -9.87
N LEU A 42 -71.59 5.72 -11.14
CA LEU A 42 -70.37 5.05 -11.62
C LEU A 42 -69.24 6.01 -11.97
N ALA A 43 -69.53 7.11 -12.68
CA ALA A 43 -68.54 8.05 -13.18
C ALA A 43 -67.88 8.85 -12.04
N PHE A 44 -68.64 9.33 -11.06
CA PHE A 44 -68.07 10.07 -9.93
C PHE A 44 -67.07 9.22 -9.14
N GLY A 45 -67.40 7.96 -8.85
CA GLY A 45 -66.50 7.04 -8.16
C GLY A 45 -65.22 6.75 -8.95
N ARG A 46 -65.33 6.50 -10.27
CA ARG A 46 -64.16 6.24 -11.13
C ARG A 46 -63.25 7.45 -11.31
N ILE A 47 -63.82 8.65 -11.50
CA ILE A 47 -63.05 9.88 -11.69
C ILE A 47 -62.33 10.26 -10.39
N GLN A 48 -63.00 10.17 -9.24
CA GLN A 48 -62.40 10.50 -7.97
C GLN A 48 -61.25 9.54 -7.62
N GLY A 49 -61.44 8.24 -7.83
CA GLY A 49 -60.38 7.24 -7.65
C GLY A 49 -59.13 7.52 -8.50
N LEU A 50 -59.29 7.90 -9.78
CA LEU A 50 -58.16 8.26 -10.65
C LEU A 50 -57.42 9.53 -10.19
N ILE A 51 -58.14 10.51 -9.67
CA ILE A 51 -57.54 11.74 -9.13
C ILE A 51 -56.76 11.44 -7.86
N ASP A 52 -57.33 10.64 -6.96
CA ASP A 52 -56.66 10.25 -5.71
C ASP A 52 -55.43 9.38 -5.99
N GLU A 53 -55.51 8.42 -6.91
CA GLU A 53 -54.36 7.62 -7.35
C GLU A 53 -53.23 8.48 -7.96
N ARG A 54 -53.59 9.51 -8.75
CA ARG A 54 -52.59 10.48 -9.26
C ARG A 54 -51.98 11.31 -8.14
N ARG A 55 -52.78 11.78 -7.18
CA ARG A 55 -52.29 12.53 -6.03
C ARG A 55 -51.34 11.70 -5.18
N ASP A 56 -51.69 10.44 -4.93
CA ASP A 56 -50.88 9.55 -4.11
C ASP A 56 -49.57 9.19 -4.82
N ARG A 57 -49.59 8.91 -6.13
CA ARG A 57 -48.35 8.74 -6.91
C ARG A 57 -47.45 9.97 -6.89
N ILE A 58 -48.01 11.17 -6.98
CA ILE A 58 -47.22 12.41 -6.92
C ILE A 58 -46.63 12.59 -5.52
N ARG A 59 -47.40 12.34 -4.46
CA ARG A 59 -46.91 12.41 -3.08
C ARG A 59 -45.78 11.42 -2.84
N GLU A 60 -45.95 10.18 -3.28
CA GLU A 60 -44.94 9.13 -3.16
C GLU A 60 -43.67 9.50 -3.95
N ALA A 61 -43.82 9.98 -5.19
CA ALA A 61 -42.66 10.41 -5.99
C ALA A 61 -41.92 11.61 -5.36
N LEU A 62 -42.64 12.53 -4.71
CA LEU A 62 -42.04 13.65 -3.99
C LEU A 62 -41.32 13.20 -2.71
N ASP A 63 -41.95 12.33 -1.92
CA ASP A 63 -41.35 11.77 -0.70
C ASP A 63 -40.09 10.96 -1.04
N GLU A 64 -40.13 10.15 -2.08
CA GLU A 64 -38.98 9.39 -2.58
C GLU A 64 -37.86 10.33 -3.08
N ALA A 65 -38.22 11.39 -3.81
CA ALA A 65 -37.24 12.38 -4.25
C ALA A 65 -36.59 13.12 -3.08
N ASP A 66 -37.35 13.44 -2.03
CA ASP A 66 -36.82 14.12 -0.85
C ASP A 66 -35.95 13.19 0.00
N LYS A 67 -36.32 11.91 0.14
CA LYS A 67 -35.49 10.86 0.76
C LYS A 67 -34.18 10.67 0.00
N ALA A 68 -34.25 10.46 -1.32
CA ALA A 68 -33.06 10.30 -2.15
C ALA A 68 -32.13 11.53 -2.08
N ARG A 69 -32.70 12.75 -1.99
CA ARG A 69 -31.92 13.99 -1.78
C ARG A 69 -31.28 14.05 -0.39
N ALA A 70 -31.99 13.60 0.65
CA ALA A 70 -31.46 13.56 2.01
C ALA A 70 -30.31 12.55 2.12
N GLU A 71 -30.50 11.34 1.59
CA GLU A 71 -29.46 10.31 1.52
C GLU A 71 -28.25 10.76 0.71
N ALA A 72 -28.47 11.38 -0.46
CA ALA A 72 -27.37 11.91 -1.27
C ALA A 72 -26.58 13.01 -0.53
N ARG A 73 -27.26 13.87 0.26
CA ARG A 73 -26.58 14.87 1.10
C ARG A 73 -25.78 14.21 2.22
N GLN A 74 -26.37 13.23 2.91
CA GLN A 74 -25.70 12.49 3.98
C GLN A 74 -24.47 11.73 3.45
N LEU A 75 -24.61 11.03 2.33
CA LEU A 75 -23.51 10.31 1.69
C LEU A 75 -22.39 11.25 1.28
N ARG A 76 -22.72 12.43 0.70
CA ARG A 76 -21.71 13.43 0.36
C ARG A 76 -20.95 13.94 1.58
N GLU A 77 -21.64 14.16 2.69
CA GLU A 77 -21.01 14.61 3.93
C GLU A 77 -20.12 13.51 4.51
N LEU A 78 -20.59 12.26 4.56
CA LEU A 78 -19.79 11.11 4.99
C LEU A 78 -18.54 10.94 4.12
N THR A 79 -18.68 10.92 2.79
CA THR A 79 -17.54 10.80 1.88
C THR A 79 -16.56 11.97 2.02
N LYS A 80 -17.04 13.17 2.33
CA LYS A 80 -16.18 14.31 2.61
C LYS A 80 -15.40 14.10 3.91
N GLN A 81 -16.07 13.68 4.98
CA GLN A 81 -15.44 13.38 6.26
C GLN A 81 -14.40 12.26 6.12
N GLU A 82 -14.75 11.15 5.47
CA GLU A 82 -13.82 10.04 5.19
C GLU A 82 -12.61 10.49 4.36
N ARG A 83 -12.82 11.38 3.38
CA ARG A 83 -11.71 11.94 2.60
C ARG A 83 -10.80 12.80 3.46
N ASP A 84 -11.37 13.67 4.28
CA ASP A 84 -10.59 14.57 5.14
C ASP A 84 -9.81 13.77 6.20
N GLU A 85 -10.41 12.72 6.76
CA GLU A 85 -9.74 11.78 7.67
C GLU A 85 -8.60 11.02 6.96
N ALA A 86 -8.85 10.46 5.77
CA ALA A 86 -7.81 9.78 4.99
C ALA A 86 -6.65 10.71 4.61
N ILE A 87 -6.93 11.99 4.34
CA ILE A 87 -5.90 13.01 4.11
C ILE A 87 -5.07 13.24 5.37
N ALA A 88 -5.72 13.40 6.53
CA ALA A 88 -5.03 13.60 7.80
C ALA A 88 -4.16 12.40 8.17
N ASP A 89 -4.66 11.17 7.98
CA ASP A 89 -3.91 9.95 8.28
C ASP A 89 -2.74 9.74 7.32
N ARG A 90 -2.91 10.07 6.03
CA ARG A 90 -1.81 10.09 5.07
C ARG A 90 -0.71 11.05 5.53
N ASP A 91 -1.08 12.26 5.95
CA ASP A 91 -0.10 13.28 6.34
C ASP A 91 0.64 12.87 7.62
N ARG A 92 -0.06 12.29 8.60
CA ARG A 92 0.54 11.66 9.79
C ARG A 92 1.50 10.54 9.41
N ALA A 93 1.11 9.64 8.50
CA ALA A 93 1.96 8.54 8.05
C ALA A 93 3.22 9.04 7.33
N LEU A 94 3.12 10.10 6.53
CA LEU A 94 4.26 10.72 5.87
C LEU A 94 5.21 11.41 6.86
N GLU A 95 4.66 12.10 7.87
CA GLU A 95 5.46 12.71 8.93
C GLU A 95 6.20 11.64 9.74
N GLU A 96 5.50 10.56 10.12
CA GLU A 96 6.09 9.44 10.84
C GLU A 96 7.19 8.74 10.03
N ALA A 97 6.94 8.48 8.75
CA ALA A 97 7.94 7.88 7.85
C ALA A 97 9.18 8.78 7.71
N ARG A 98 9.01 10.11 7.63
CA ARG A 98 10.13 11.06 7.60
C ARG A 98 10.91 11.03 8.91
N ARG A 99 10.23 11.02 10.05
CA ARG A 99 10.85 10.95 11.38
C ARG A 99 11.66 9.66 11.55
N GLN A 100 11.05 8.53 11.22
CA GLN A 100 11.72 7.22 11.26
C GLN A 100 12.91 7.16 10.29
N GLY A 101 12.76 7.71 9.08
CA GLY A 101 13.84 7.78 8.10
C GLY A 101 15.03 8.62 8.59
N GLN A 102 14.77 9.78 9.20
CA GLN A 102 15.82 10.61 9.80
C GLN A 102 16.49 9.93 10.99
N GLU A 103 15.72 9.27 11.85
CA GLU A 103 16.25 8.54 12.99
C GLU A 103 17.10 7.35 12.54
N GLN A 104 16.64 6.59 11.55
CA GLN A 104 17.39 5.47 10.97
C GLN A 104 18.69 5.95 10.31
N LEU A 105 18.65 7.08 9.59
CA LEU A 105 19.85 7.67 9.00
C LEU A 105 20.85 8.09 10.07
N ARG A 106 20.37 8.71 11.16
CA ARG A 106 21.23 9.09 12.30
C ARG A 106 21.86 7.85 12.94
N ARG A 107 21.06 6.84 13.29
CA ARG A 107 21.55 5.57 13.87
C ARG A 107 22.56 4.88 12.95
N SER A 108 22.29 4.84 11.65
CA SER A 108 23.20 4.24 10.67
C SER A 108 24.53 4.99 10.58
N ARG A 109 24.54 6.32 10.71
CA ARG A 109 25.77 7.12 10.75
C ARG A 109 26.55 6.88 12.04
N GLU A 110 25.88 6.94 13.18
CA GLU A 110 26.49 6.66 14.49
C GLU A 110 27.13 5.27 14.53
N GLN A 111 26.43 4.26 14.00
CA GLN A 111 26.97 2.90 13.90
C GLN A 111 28.15 2.81 12.93
N ALA A 112 28.07 3.47 11.76
CA ALA A 112 29.18 3.49 10.81
C ALA A 112 30.43 4.18 11.38
N ASP A 113 30.26 5.29 12.09
CA ASP A 113 31.35 6.01 12.73
C ASP A 113 31.99 5.16 13.84
N SER A 114 31.18 4.51 14.68
CA SER A 114 31.69 3.58 15.70
C SER A 114 32.42 2.37 15.09
N ASP A 115 31.91 1.81 14.00
CA ASP A 115 32.56 0.71 13.30
C ASP A 115 33.87 1.14 12.63
N LEU A 116 33.93 2.37 12.10
CA LEU A 116 35.16 2.95 11.55
C LEU A 116 36.22 3.16 12.64
N GLU A 117 35.86 3.75 13.78
CA GLU A 117 36.77 3.92 14.91
C GLU A 117 37.33 2.58 15.39
N ARG A 118 36.46 1.58 15.57
CA ARG A 118 36.88 0.22 15.97
C ARG A 118 37.84 -0.40 14.97
N ARG A 119 37.55 -0.30 13.68
CA ARG A 119 38.43 -0.81 12.60
C ARG A 119 39.76 -0.07 12.57
N LEU A 120 39.78 1.24 12.81
CA LEU A 120 41.02 2.01 12.87
C LEU A 120 41.89 1.58 14.05
N GLU A 121 41.30 1.38 15.23
CA GLU A 121 42.02 0.85 16.39
C GLU A 121 42.57 -0.56 16.14
N GLU A 122 41.76 -1.45 15.57
CA GLU A 122 42.17 -2.81 15.22
C GLU A 122 43.33 -2.80 14.20
N ASN A 123 43.24 -1.97 13.16
CA ASN A 123 44.30 -1.82 12.18
C ASN A 123 45.58 -1.25 12.79
N GLN A 124 45.50 -0.26 13.67
CA GLN A 124 46.67 0.28 14.38
C GLN A 124 47.34 -0.80 15.24
N ARG A 125 46.56 -1.57 16.00
CA ARG A 125 47.08 -2.70 16.79
C ARG A 125 47.73 -3.77 15.92
N ALA A 126 47.15 -4.06 14.75
CA ALA A 126 47.72 -5.00 13.78
C ALA A 126 49.05 -4.50 13.21
N ILE A 127 49.11 -3.23 12.77
CA ILE A 127 50.32 -2.58 12.27
C ILE A 127 51.43 -2.58 13.33
N GLU A 128 51.10 -2.29 14.59
CA GLU A 128 52.08 -2.33 15.67
C GLU A 128 52.60 -3.75 15.93
N ALA A 129 51.72 -4.74 15.90
CA ALA A 129 52.10 -6.15 16.06
C ALA A 129 53.01 -6.62 14.91
N GLU A 130 52.69 -6.24 13.67
CA GLU A 130 53.47 -6.57 12.49
C GLU A 130 54.83 -5.86 12.48
N ASN A 131 54.89 -4.59 12.87
CA ASN A 131 56.16 -3.88 13.07
C ASN A 131 57.04 -4.53 14.13
N ARG A 132 56.46 -5.06 15.22
CA ARG A 132 57.23 -5.80 16.23
C ARG A 132 57.82 -7.09 15.63
N ARG A 133 57.02 -7.86 14.89
CA ARG A 133 57.49 -9.06 14.19
C ARG A 133 58.59 -8.75 13.18
N LEU A 134 58.41 -7.75 12.32
CA LEU A 134 59.44 -7.33 11.36
C LEU A 134 60.76 -6.94 12.04
N ARG A 135 60.71 -6.25 13.19
CA ARG A 135 61.93 -5.92 13.95
C ARG A 135 62.62 -7.16 14.52
N GLU A 136 61.86 -8.15 14.98
CA GLU A 136 62.40 -9.42 15.47
C GLU A 136 63.05 -10.20 14.32
N ASP A 137 62.41 -10.25 13.16
CA ASP A 137 62.93 -10.90 11.95
C ASP A 137 64.23 -10.21 11.48
N ILE A 138 64.25 -8.87 11.37
CA ILE A 138 65.47 -8.12 11.03
C ILE A 138 66.60 -8.40 12.03
N ARG A 139 66.30 -8.47 13.33
CA ARG A 139 67.32 -8.80 14.34
C ARG A 139 67.89 -10.20 14.11
N ARG A 140 67.04 -11.18 13.79
CA ARG A 140 67.47 -12.55 13.49
C ARG A 140 68.37 -12.57 12.25
N ASP A 141 67.98 -11.91 11.17
CA ASP A 141 68.75 -11.83 9.93
C ASP A 141 70.12 -11.17 10.14
N VAL A 142 70.19 -10.11 10.95
CA VAL A 142 71.46 -9.43 11.27
C VAL A 142 72.37 -10.34 12.11
N VAL A 143 71.82 -11.09 13.07
CA VAL A 143 72.60 -12.05 13.87
C VAL A 143 73.16 -13.14 12.97
N GLU A 144 72.36 -13.70 12.07
CA GLU A 144 72.79 -14.72 11.11
C GLU A 144 73.88 -14.20 10.17
N LEU A 145 73.71 -13.00 9.60
CA LEU A 145 74.71 -12.39 8.72
C LEU A 145 76.01 -12.10 9.47
N THR A 146 75.92 -11.67 10.74
CA THR A 146 77.10 -11.42 11.59
C THR A 146 77.84 -12.72 11.87
N LEU A 147 77.13 -13.80 12.20
CA LEU A 147 77.74 -15.13 12.40
C LEU A 147 78.46 -15.61 11.13
N LEU A 148 77.84 -15.48 9.96
CA LEU A 148 78.44 -15.83 8.67
C LEU A 148 79.68 -14.98 8.35
N ALA A 149 79.63 -13.68 8.65
CA ALA A 149 80.77 -12.77 8.45
C ALA A 149 81.93 -13.11 9.40
N SER A 150 81.64 -13.36 10.69
CA SER A 150 82.62 -13.80 11.67
C SER A 150 83.24 -15.13 11.27
N GLU A 151 82.45 -16.14 10.88
CA GLU A 151 82.95 -17.42 10.38
C GLU A 151 83.93 -17.22 9.21
N LYS A 152 83.57 -16.35 8.25
CA LYS A 152 84.39 -16.08 7.07
C LYS A 152 85.68 -15.33 7.39
N VAL A 153 85.63 -14.37 8.32
CA VAL A 153 86.82 -13.64 8.79
C VAL A 153 87.74 -14.57 9.56
N THR A 154 87.22 -15.29 10.55
CA THR A 154 87.98 -16.27 11.35
C THR A 154 88.64 -17.30 10.44
N ARG A 155 87.93 -17.87 9.46
CA ARG A 155 88.50 -18.82 8.50
C ARG A 155 89.65 -18.23 7.67
N LYS A 156 89.62 -16.92 7.38
CA LYS A 156 90.65 -16.22 6.59
C LYS A 156 91.84 -15.74 7.43
N SER A 157 91.63 -15.49 8.72
CA SER A 157 92.65 -15.00 9.65
C SER A 157 93.38 -16.11 10.42
N LEU A 158 92.94 -17.36 10.33
CA LEU A 158 93.60 -18.51 10.95
C LEU A 158 94.89 -18.89 10.19
N ASP A 159 96.04 -18.74 10.85
CA ASP A 159 97.32 -19.32 10.46
C ASP A 159 97.41 -20.79 10.94
N ALA A 160 98.33 -21.58 10.38
CA ALA A 160 98.66 -22.93 10.81
C ALA A 160 99.02 -23.02 12.31
N GLU A 161 99.58 -21.94 12.88
CA GLU A 161 99.90 -21.84 14.31
C GLU A 161 98.64 -21.69 15.18
N ASP A 162 97.66 -20.89 14.73
CA ASP A 162 96.38 -20.72 15.43
C ASP A 162 95.52 -21.99 15.37
N GLN A 163 95.54 -22.71 14.24
CA GLN A 163 94.87 -24.01 14.11
C GLN A 163 95.45 -25.03 15.10
N LYS A 164 96.77 -25.04 15.29
CA LYS A 164 97.43 -25.94 16.23
C LYS A 164 97.06 -25.61 17.68
N ARG A 165 97.06 -24.33 18.05
CA ARG A 165 96.64 -23.86 19.38
C ARG A 165 95.17 -24.19 19.69
N LEU A 166 94.27 -24.01 18.72
CA LEU A 166 92.84 -24.37 18.86
C LEU A 166 92.64 -25.88 19.07
N ILE A 167 93.44 -26.72 18.41
CA ILE A 167 93.40 -28.18 18.61
C ILE A 167 93.86 -28.53 20.03
N ASP A 168 94.97 -27.94 20.49
CA ASP A 168 95.51 -28.21 21.84
C ASP A 168 94.53 -27.74 22.94
N GLU A 169 93.92 -26.55 22.82
CA GLU A 169 92.87 -26.06 23.74
C GLU A 169 91.61 -26.93 23.73
N THR A 170 91.16 -27.40 22.55
CA THR A 170 89.97 -28.27 22.45
C THR A 170 90.21 -29.63 23.11
N ILE A 171 91.42 -30.19 22.98
CA ILE A 171 91.82 -31.44 23.65
C ILE A 171 91.81 -31.23 25.17
N GLU A 172 92.35 -30.12 25.65
CA GLU A 172 92.37 -29.78 27.08
C GLU A 172 90.96 -29.57 27.65
N GLU A 173 90.06 -28.89 26.94
CA GLU A 173 88.67 -28.68 27.39
C GLU A 173 87.85 -29.99 27.39
N MET A 174 88.08 -30.88 26.42
CA MET A 174 87.45 -32.21 26.38
C MET A 174 87.92 -33.10 27.53
N ASP A 175 89.20 -33.06 27.88
CA ASP A 175 89.73 -33.79 29.03
C ASP A 175 89.16 -33.24 30.34
N VAL A 176 89.06 -31.91 30.49
CA VAL A 176 88.43 -31.27 31.67
C VAL A 176 86.96 -31.65 31.79
N LYS A 177 86.18 -31.66 30.70
CA LYS A 177 84.75 -32.03 30.73
C LYS A 177 84.53 -33.51 31.03
N ARG A 178 85.44 -34.39 30.60
CA ARG A 178 85.39 -35.83 30.87
C ARG A 178 85.73 -36.15 32.34
N ILE A 179 86.68 -35.43 32.92
CA ILE A 179 87.02 -35.52 34.34
C ILE A 179 85.88 -34.98 35.22
N ALA A 180 85.15 -33.96 34.75
CA ALA A 180 83.98 -33.41 35.46
C ALA A 180 82.70 -34.26 35.37
N SER A 181 82.61 -35.20 34.42
CA SER A 181 81.43 -36.09 34.28
C SER A 181 81.55 -37.44 34.99
N ASP A 182 82.71 -37.76 35.55
CA ASP A 182 83.02 -39.02 36.25
C ASP A 182 82.99 -38.88 37.78
N ASN A 183 82.30 -37.85 38.29
CA ASN A 183 82.05 -37.56 39.71
C ASN A 183 80.58 -37.11 39.91
#